data_AF-A0A7J8FLA5-F1
#
_entry.id   AF-A0A7J8FLA5-F1
#
_cell.length_a   1.000
_cell.length_b   1.000
_cell.length_c   1.000
_cell.angle_alpha   90.00
_cell.angle_beta   90.00
_cell.angle_gamma   90.00
#
_symmetry.space_group_name_H-M   'P 1'
#
loop_
_entity.id
_entity.type
_entity.pdbx_description
1 polymer ?
#
loop_
_entity_poly.entity_id
_entity_poly.type
_entity_poly.pdbx_seq_one_letter_code
_entity_poly.pdbx_strand_id
1 'polypeptide(L)'
;MELLRQQKAKHPIIGDIRGVGLFIGVDLIKDEATRTPATEEAAYLVSRLKDNYILLSTDGPGRNILKFKPPMCFSLDNAQQVVAKLDAILTDMEEKVRSCETLRPQP
;
A
#
# COMPACT_ATOMS: atom_id res chain seq x y z
N MET A 1 -7.70 3.94 11.86
CA MET A 1 -8.25 3.41 10.59
C MET A 1 -8.52 4.51 9.57
N GLU A 2 -8.99 5.69 10.00
CA GLU A 2 -9.32 6.81 9.11
C GLU A 2 -8.20 7.18 8.12
N LEU A 3 -6.97 7.33 8.60
CA LEU A 3 -5.81 7.63 7.74
C LEU A 3 -5.67 6.67 6.55
N LEU A 4 -5.86 5.36 6.77
CA LEU A 4 -5.77 4.37 5.68
C LEU A 4 -6.99 4.41 4.76
N ARG A 5 -8.19 4.74 5.28
CA ARG A 5 -9.40 4.89 4.45
C ARG A 5 -9.27 6.06 3.49
N GLN A 6 -8.64 7.15 3.92
CA GLN A 6 -8.32 8.29 3.05
C GLN A 6 -7.36 7.88 1.93
N GLN A 7 -6.35 7.04 2.23
CA GLN A 7 -5.46 6.50 1.20
C GLN A 7 -6.21 5.60 0.21
N LYS A 8 -7.17 4.80 0.67
CA LYS A 8 -8.02 3.99 -0.23
C LYS A 8 -8.81 4.85 -1.22
N ALA A 9 -9.32 6.00 -0.79
CA ALA A 9 -10.03 6.91 -1.68
C ALA A 9 -9.12 7.54 -2.75
N LYS A 10 -7.81 7.64 -2.46
CA LYS A 10 -6.81 8.23 -3.36
C LYS A 10 -6.17 7.19 -4.30
N HIS A 11 -5.93 5.98 -3.80
CA HIS A 11 -5.12 4.96 -4.47
C HIS A 11 -5.96 3.72 -4.82
N PRO A 12 -6.33 3.52 -6.11
CA PRO A 12 -7.18 2.42 -6.55
C PRO A 12 -6.63 1.02 -6.25
N ILE A 13 -5.29 0.90 -6.10
CA ILE A 13 -4.63 -0.36 -5.75
C ILE A 13 -5.03 -0.87 -4.35
N ILE A 14 -5.55 0.00 -3.47
CA ILE A 14 -6.01 -0.39 -2.14
C ILE A 14 -7.44 -0.94 -2.24
N GLY A 15 -7.56 -2.27 -2.23
CA GLY A 15 -8.83 -2.96 -2.36
C GLY A 15 -9.67 -2.98 -1.09
N ASP A 16 -9.09 -3.44 0.03
CA ASP A 16 -9.83 -3.54 1.30
C ASP A 16 -8.94 -3.28 2.52
N ILE A 17 -9.54 -2.79 3.60
CA ILE A 17 -8.84 -2.46 4.85
C ILE A 17 -9.58 -3.13 6.00
N ARG A 18 -8.93 -4.11 6.62
CA ARG A 18 -9.51 -4.98 7.66
C ARG A 18 -8.69 -4.94 8.94
N GLY A 19 -9.32 -5.28 10.06
CA GLY A 19 -8.66 -5.38 11.36
C GLY A 19 -9.16 -4.37 12.38
N VAL A 20 -8.63 -4.47 13.61
CA VAL A 20 -9.06 -3.71 14.79
C VAL A 20 -7.83 -3.34 15.63
N GLY A 21 -7.85 -2.15 16.23
CA GLY A 21 -6.74 -1.66 17.06
C GLY A 21 -5.46 -1.49 16.24
N LEU A 22 -4.34 -2.01 16.75
CA LEU A 22 -3.02 -2.00 16.10
C LEU A 22 -2.74 -3.28 15.31
N PHE A 23 -3.78 -4.02 14.91
CA PHE A 23 -3.64 -5.19 14.04
C PHE A 23 -4.52 -5.03 12.80
N ILE A 24 -3.91 -4.51 11.73
CA ILE A 24 -4.60 -4.07 10.52
C ILE A 24 -3.96 -4.71 9.29
N GLY A 25 -4.80 -5.18 8.37
CA GLY A 25 -4.41 -5.67 7.05
C GLY A 25 -4.95 -4.77 5.94
N VAL A 26 -4.09 -4.36 5.02
CA VAL A 26 -4.48 -3.60 3.82
C VAL A 26 -4.26 -4.49 2.59
N ASP A 27 -5.34 -4.88 1.94
CA ASP A 27 -5.36 -5.75 0.77
C ASP A 27 -5.09 -4.93 -0.50
N LEU A 28 -4.01 -5.26 -1.22
CA LEU A 28 -3.66 -4.61 -2.49
C LEU A 28 -4.10 -5.45 -3.68
N ILE A 29 -4.87 -4.86 -4.59
CA ILE A 29 -5.43 -5.52 -5.78
C ILE A 29 -5.11 -4.72 -7.04
N LYS A 30 -4.91 -5.41 -8.16
CA LYS A 30 -4.66 -4.78 -9.46
C LYS A 30 -5.93 -4.24 -10.11
N ASP A 31 -7.05 -4.88 -9.82
CA ASP A 31 -8.35 -4.58 -10.41
C ASP A 31 -9.48 -4.91 -9.43
N GLU A 32 -10.47 -4.03 -9.34
CA GLU A 32 -11.56 -4.13 -8.37
C GLU A 32 -12.55 -5.25 -8.73
N ALA A 33 -12.81 -5.48 -10.02
CA ALA A 33 -13.77 -6.47 -10.49
C ALA A 33 -13.29 -7.91 -10.27
N THR A 34 -12.03 -8.17 -10.59
CA THR A 34 -11.39 -9.50 -10.48
C THR A 34 -10.76 -9.74 -9.11
N ARG A 35 -10.49 -8.68 -8.35
CA ARG A 35 -9.72 -8.70 -7.09
C ARG A 35 -8.37 -9.42 -7.23
N THR A 36 -7.74 -9.29 -8.40
CA THR A 36 -6.45 -9.92 -8.68
C THR A 36 -5.37 -9.39 -7.71
N PRO A 37 -4.64 -10.26 -6.98
CA PRO A 37 -3.63 -9.83 -6.01
C PRO A 37 -2.52 -8.98 -6.64
N ALA A 38 -2.21 -7.83 -6.04
CA ALA A 38 -1.10 -6.96 -6.45
C ALA A 38 0.22 -7.38 -5.77
N THR A 39 0.66 -8.61 -6.01
CA THR A 39 1.79 -9.24 -5.31
C THR A 39 3.11 -8.50 -5.53
N GLU A 40 3.41 -8.12 -6.77
CA GLU A 40 4.67 -7.47 -7.15
C GLU A 40 4.71 -6.04 -6.62
N GLU A 41 3.59 -5.34 -6.72
CA GLU A 41 3.39 -3.99 -6.22
C GLU A 41 3.50 -3.94 -4.71
N ALA A 42 2.93 -4.93 -4.00
CA ALA A 42 3.07 -5.05 -2.55
C ALA A 42 4.53 -5.30 -2.13
N ALA A 43 5.25 -6.18 -2.83
CA ALA A 43 6.65 -6.45 -2.56
C ALA A 43 7.53 -5.21 -2.80
N TYR A 44 7.31 -4.50 -3.92
CA TYR A 44 7.97 -3.25 -4.22
C TYR A 44 7.70 -2.20 -3.13
N LEU A 45 6.43 -2.01 -2.77
CA LEU A 45 6.02 -1.04 -1.75
C LEU A 45 6.68 -1.31 -0.39
N VAL A 46 6.72 -2.57 0.07
CA VAL A 46 7.43 -2.95 1.30
C VAL A 46 8.93 -2.66 1.20
N SER A 47 9.55 -2.93 0.04
CA SER A 47 10.96 -2.60 -0.18
C SER A 47 11.21 -1.08 -0.10
N ARG A 48 10.35 -0.26 -0.71
CA ARG A 48 10.48 1.21 -0.67
C ARG A 48 10.22 1.79 0.71
N LEU A 49 9.29 1.21 1.48
CA LEU A 49 9.08 1.56 2.88
C LEU A 49 10.30 1.22 3.73
N LYS A 50 10.94 0.07 3.48
CA LYS A 50 12.21 -0.32 4.13
C LYS A 50 13.33 0.68 3.83
N ASP A 51 13.46 1.15 2.59
CA ASP A 51 14.43 2.19 2.22
C ASP A 51 14.16 3.52 2.97
N ASN A 52 12.93 3.73 3.44
CA ASN A 52 12.52 4.85 4.27
C ASN A 52 12.45 4.50 5.77
N TYR A 53 13.14 3.44 6.21
CA TYR A 53 13.22 2.99 7.60
C TYR A 53 11.88 2.55 8.24
N ILE A 54 10.87 2.24 7.42
CA ILE A 54 9.58 1.72 7.86
C ILE A 54 9.52 0.22 7.54
N LEU A 55 9.52 -0.61 8.58
CA LEU A 55 9.53 -2.06 8.44
C LEU A 55 8.10 -2.62 8.47
N LEU A 56 7.65 -3.13 7.33
CA LEU A 56 6.37 -3.83 7.16
C LEU A 56 6.61 -5.18 6.49
N SER A 57 5.63 -6.07 6.62
CA SER A 57 5.63 -7.38 5.97
C SER A 57 4.34 -7.55 5.19
N THR A 58 4.38 -8.36 4.13
CA THR A 58 3.16 -8.85 3.47
C THR A 58 2.67 -10.16 4.07
N ASP A 59 1.38 -10.44 3.90
CA ASP A 59 0.71 -11.67 4.34
C ASP A 59 -0.32 -12.15 3.31
N GLY A 60 -1.00 -13.25 3.61
CA GLY A 60 -2.02 -13.87 2.76
C GLY A 60 -1.43 -14.75 1.64
N PRO A 61 -2.27 -15.58 0.99
CA PRO A 61 -1.82 -16.51 -0.05
C PRO A 61 -1.21 -15.80 -1.25
N GLY A 62 -1.71 -14.61 -1.59
CA GLY A 62 -1.19 -13.76 -2.66
C GLY A 62 -0.03 -12.86 -2.26
N ARG A 63 0.41 -12.88 -0.99
CA ARG A 63 1.45 -11.96 -0.44
C ARG A 63 1.19 -10.48 -0.77
N ASN A 64 -0.07 -10.09 -0.88
CA ASN A 64 -0.52 -8.77 -1.32
C ASN A 64 -1.16 -7.96 -0.17
N ILE A 65 -1.25 -8.53 1.03
CA ILE A 65 -1.83 -7.86 2.20
C ILE A 65 -0.71 -7.21 3.00
N LEU A 66 -0.66 -5.88 3.08
CA LEU A 66 0.26 -5.18 4.00
C LEU A 66 -0.22 -5.37 5.44
N LYS A 67 0.66 -5.85 6.31
CA LYS A 67 0.33 -6.16 7.70
C LYS A 67 0.92 -5.13 8.66
N PHE A 68 0.05 -4.33 9.29
CA PHE A 68 0.37 -3.38 10.33
C PHE A 68 0.16 -4.05 11.69
N LYS A 69 1.26 -4.30 12.40
CA LYS A 69 1.30 -4.89 13.75
C LYS A 69 2.42 -4.31 14.61
N PRO A 70 2.46 -2.98 14.82
CA PRO A 70 3.56 -2.34 15.52
C PRO A 70 3.57 -2.68 17.03
N PRO A 71 4.65 -2.35 17.76
CA PRO A 71 4.66 -2.39 19.21
C PRO A 71 3.52 -1.57 19.84
N MET A 72 3.08 -1.94 21.05
CA MET A 72 1.92 -1.29 21.70
C MET A 72 2.15 0.19 22.07
N CYS A 73 3.40 0.65 22.11
CA CYS A 73 3.74 2.07 22.31
C CYS A 73 3.65 2.91 21.01
N PHE A 74 3.19 2.33 19.90
CA PHE A 74 3.07 3.03 18.63
C PHE A 74 2.07 4.18 18.71
N SER A 75 2.55 5.38 18.40
CA SER A 75 1.78 6.62 18.56
C SER A 75 1.02 7.01 17.30
N LEU A 76 0.13 7.99 17.44
CA LEU A 76 -0.57 8.60 16.29
C LEU A 76 0.41 9.29 15.32
N ASP A 77 1.45 9.95 15.85
CA ASP A 77 2.50 10.56 15.04
C ASP A 77 3.22 9.52 14.19
N ASN A 78 3.57 8.36 14.76
CA ASN A 78 4.14 7.26 13.99
C ASN A 78 3.19 6.78 12.89
N ALA A 79 1.88 6.69 13.19
CA ALA A 79 0.88 6.33 12.18
C ALA A 79 0.83 7.33 11.03
N GLN A 80 0.88 8.63 11.33
CA GLN A 80 0.91 9.70 10.32
C GLN A 80 2.17 9.64 9.46
N GLN A 81 3.35 9.42 10.07
CA GLN A 81 4.60 9.26 9.32
C GLN A 81 4.54 8.06 8.36
N VAL A 82 4.04 6.91 8.84
CA VAL A 82 3.91 5.71 8.00
C VAL A 82 2.96 5.95 6.84
N VAL A 83 1.79 6.54 7.10
CA VAL A 83 0.79 6.80 6.06
C VAL A 83 1.27 7.85 5.06
N ALA A 84 1.97 8.90 5.50
CA ALA A 84 2.52 9.91 4.60
C ALA A 84 3.57 9.30 3.64
N LYS A 85 4.40 8.38 4.13
CA LYS A 85 5.37 7.66 3.29
C LYS A 85 4.71 6.66 2.36
N LEU A 86 3.69 5.94 2.84
CA LEU A 86 2.87 5.05 2.04
C LEU A 86 2.25 5.81 0.86
N ASP A 87 1.61 6.94 1.13
CA ASP A 87 1.00 7.83 0.13
C ASP A 87 2.00 8.26 -0.95
N ALA A 88 3.14 8.81 -0.53
CA ALA A 88 4.16 9.30 -1.44
C ALA A 88 4.68 8.20 -2.39
N ILE A 89 4.89 6.97 -1.87
CA ILE A 89 5.37 5.85 -2.69
C ILE A 89 4.27 5.38 -3.66
N LEU A 90 3.02 5.28 -3.20
CA LEU A 90 1.89 4.89 -4.05
C LEU A 90 1.66 5.91 -5.17
N THR A 91 1.73 7.20 -4.86
CA THR A 91 1.64 8.28 -5.84
C THR A 91 2.74 8.17 -6.90
N ASP A 92 4.01 7.97 -6.50
CA ASP A 92 5.13 7.75 -7.43
C ASP A 92 4.95 6.50 -8.31
N MET A 93 4.39 5.42 -7.76
CA MET A 93 4.07 4.21 -8.53
C MET A 93 3.04 4.50 -9.62
N GLU A 94 1.96 5.21 -9.27
CA GLU A 94 0.88 5.57 -10.21
C GLU A 94 1.36 6.52 -11.31
N GLU A 95 2.22 7.49 -10.98
CA GLU A 95 2.84 8.39 -11.94
C GLU A 95 3.76 7.64 -12.92
N LYS A 96 4.57 6.69 -12.43
CA LYS A 96 5.43 5.86 -13.28
C LYS A 96 4.64 4.98 -14.24
N VAL A 97 3.54 4.38 -13.78
CA VAL A 97 2.65 3.59 -14.65
C VAL A 97 2.11 4.48 -15.78
N ARG A 98 1.61 5.67 -15.44
CA ARG A 98 1.06 6.64 -16.41
C ARG A 98 2.12 7.13 -17.40
N SER A 99 3.35 7.37 -16.94
CA SER A 99 4.47 7.76 -17.80
C SER A 99 4.92 6.63 -18.72
N CYS A 100 4.81 5.37 -18.30
CA CYS A 100 5.18 4.21 -19.12
C CYS A 100 4.11 3.90 -20.19
N GLU A 101 2.82 4.13 -19.87
CA GLU A 101 1.73 4.02 -20.84
C GLU A 101 1.82 5.06 -21.96
N THR A 102 2.24 6.30 -21.64
CA THR A 102 2.45 7.38 -22.62
C THR A 102 3.65 7.17 -23.54
N LEU A 103 4.56 6.25 -23.20
CA LEU A 103 5.73 5.88 -24.01
C LEU A 103 5.48 4.66 -24.93
N ARG A 104 4.28 4.06 -24.91
CA ARG A 104 3.94 3.01 -25.88
C ARG A 104 3.76 3.65 -27.26
N PRO A 105 4.53 3.27 -28.30
CA PRO A 105 4.28 3.77 -29.64
C PRO A 105 2.86 3.35 -30.04
N GLN A 106 2.05 4.32 -30.46
CA GLN A 106 0.75 4.03 -31.06
C GLN A 106 0.99 3.29 -32.39
N PRO A 107 0.18 2.27 -32.71
CA PRO A 107 0.31 1.54 -33.97
C PRO A 107 0.10 2.42 -35.20
#